data_AF-A0A2N5GJK9-F1
#
_entry.id   AF-A0A2N5GJK9-F1
#
_cell.length_a   1.000
_cell.length_b   1.000
_cell.length_c   1.000
_cell.angle_alpha   90.00
_cell.angle_beta   90.00
_cell.angle_gamma   90.00
#
_symmetry.space_group_name_H-M   'P 1'
#
loop_
_entity.id
_entity.type
_entity.pdbx_description
1 polymer ?
#
loop_
_entity_poly.entity_id
_entity_poly.type
_entity_poly.pdbx_seq_one_letter_code
_entity_poly.pdbx_strand_id
1 'polypeptide(L)'
;MHHVKQKHPAGHIIESYDKYTAPSIALQRAEHRAIPTLKGTYNGTARDLLAKDVWNLRNYTNAPNSAIKELIGLNKEMYPNAYKR
;
A
#
# COMPACT_ATOMS: atom_id res chain seq x y z
N MET A 1 -3.53 4.68 -10.77
CA MET A 1 -2.67 3.74 -10.02
C MET A 1 -2.85 3.99 -8.54
N HIS A 2 -3.13 2.94 -7.78
CA HIS A 2 -3.20 2.95 -6.33
C HIS A 2 -1.93 2.33 -5.75
N HIS A 3 -1.18 3.08 -4.96
CA HIS A 3 -0.05 2.54 -4.21
C HIS A 3 -0.56 1.73 -3.01
N VAL A 4 0.04 0.57 -2.79
CA VAL A 4 -0.39 -0.37 -1.74
C VAL A 4 0.06 0.03 -0.37
N LYS A 5 1.09 0.86 -0.31
CA LYS A 5 1.32 1.72 0.83
C LYS A 5 1.02 3.11 0.33
N GLN A 6 0.02 3.76 0.91
CA GLN A 6 -0.29 5.13 0.54
C GLN A 6 0.97 5.98 0.60
N LYS A 7 1.24 6.68 -0.50
CA LYS A 7 2.54 7.30 -0.78
C LYS A 7 3.05 8.22 0.33
N HIS A 8 2.14 8.97 0.95
CA HIS A 8 2.50 9.98 1.95
C HIS A 8 2.93 9.30 3.27
N PRO A 9 2.10 8.44 3.91
CA PRO A 9 2.54 7.61 5.03
C PRO A 9 3.80 6.78 4.74
N ALA A 10 3.92 6.20 3.55
CA ALA A 10 5.05 5.35 3.19
C ALA A 10 6.39 6.11 3.21
N GLY A 11 6.42 7.35 2.71
CA GLY A 11 7.61 8.20 2.72
C GLY A 11 8.06 8.65 4.11
N HIS A 12 7.21 8.51 5.14
CA HIS A 12 7.59 8.83 6.52
C HIS A 12 8.29 7.66 7.23
N ILE A 13 7.96 6.42 6.85
CA ILE A 13 8.29 5.21 7.65
C ILE A 13 9.20 4.23 6.92
N ILE A 14 9.46 4.44 5.62
CA ILE A 14 10.34 3.61 4.81
C ILE A 14 11.38 4.52 4.19
N GLU A 15 12.61 4.40 4.67
CA GLU A 15 13.75 5.24 4.28
C GLU A 15 14.02 5.19 2.76
N SER A 16 13.93 4.00 2.15
CA SER A 16 14.16 3.80 0.71
C SER A 16 12.91 3.99 -0.15
N TYR A 17 11.87 4.66 0.35
CA TYR A 17 10.61 4.79 -0.38
C TYR A 17 10.73 5.75 -1.57
N ASP A 18 10.55 5.22 -2.77
CA ASP A 18 10.36 6.00 -3.99
C ASP A 18 8.97 5.76 -4.59
N LYS A 19 8.17 6.83 -4.68
CA LYS A 19 6.80 6.81 -5.20
C LYS A 19 6.71 6.42 -6.68
N TYR A 20 7.79 6.55 -7.45
CA TYR A 20 7.82 6.22 -8.88
C TYR A 20 8.06 4.74 -9.15
N THR A 21 8.70 4.04 -8.21
CA THR A 21 9.04 2.62 -8.34
C THR A 21 8.26 1.73 -7.36
N ALA A 22 7.61 2.31 -6.34
CA ALA A 22 6.84 1.58 -5.36
C ALA A 22 5.72 0.71 -5.99
N PRO A 23 5.48 -0.51 -5.48
CA PRO A 23 4.48 -1.41 -6.04
C PRO A 23 3.08 -0.79 -5.95
N SER A 24 2.33 -0.90 -7.04
CA SER A 24 1.01 -0.30 -7.18
C SER A 24 0.10 -1.17 -8.04
N ILE A 25 -1.21 -0.96 -7.90
CA ILE A 25 -2.25 -1.66 -8.66
C ILE A 25 -3.09 -0.65 -9.46
N ALA A 26 -3.41 -0.99 -10.70
CA ALA A 26 -4.38 -0.24 -11.49
C ALA A 26 -5.79 -0.58 -11.00
N LEU A 27 -6.58 0.45 -10.67
CA LEU A 27 -7.97 0.31 -10.24
C LEU A 27 -8.86 1.16 -11.14
N GLN A 28 -10.13 0.78 -11.24
CA GLN A 28 -11.12 1.64 -11.89
C GLN A 28 -11.25 2.96 -11.12
N ARG A 29 -11.64 4.02 -11.82
CA ARG A 29 -11.70 5.37 -11.22
C ARG A 29 -12.64 5.45 -10.01
N ALA A 30 -13.77 4.74 -10.06
CA ALA A 30 -14.74 4.71 -8.98
C ALA A 30 -14.16 4.01 -7.73
N GLU A 31 -13.59 2.82 -7.91
CA GLU A 31 -12.92 2.04 -6.85
C GLU A 31 -11.74 2.81 -6.24
N HIS A 32 -10.92 3.44 -7.09
CA HIS A 32 -9.79 4.24 -6.65
C HIS A 32 -10.22 5.42 -5.75
N ARG A 33 -11.39 6.02 -6.00
CA ARG A 33 -11.96 7.10 -5.19
C ARG A 33 -12.61 6.61 -3.90
N ALA A 34 -13.06 5.36 -3.86
CA ALA A 34 -13.71 4.76 -2.69
C ALA A 34 -12.70 4.45 -1.57
N ILE A 35 -11.42 4.27 -1.89
CA ILE A 35 -10.40 3.95 -0.89
C ILE A 35 -10.10 5.16 0.02
N PRO A 36 -10.26 5.04 1.36
CA PRO A 36 -9.96 6.11 2.30
C PRO A 36 -8.46 6.49 2.29
N THR A 37 -8.18 7.79 2.23
CA THR A 37 -6.81 8.35 2.30
C THR A 37 -6.43 8.76 3.71
N LEU A 38 -5.26 8.34 4.18
CA LEU A 38 -4.64 8.87 5.40
C LEU A 38 -4.11 10.28 5.13
N LYS A 39 -4.37 11.19 6.07
CA LYS A 39 -3.93 12.59 6.05
C LYS A 39 -3.09 12.87 7.30
N GLY A 40 -2.19 13.84 7.21
CA GLY A 40 -1.32 14.25 8.33
C GLY A 40 -0.16 13.29 8.60
N THR A 41 0.49 13.47 9.74
CA THR A 41 1.61 12.64 10.19
C THR A 41 1.12 11.22 10.46
N TYR A 42 1.88 10.24 9.96
CA TYR A 42 1.63 8.83 10.18
C TYR A 42 2.67 8.28 11.16
N ASN A 43 2.20 7.77 12.29
CA ASN A 43 3.05 7.25 13.38
C ASN A 43 2.99 5.71 13.51
N GLY A 44 2.34 5.03 12.55
CA GLY A 44 2.26 3.56 12.55
C GLY A 44 3.46 2.91 11.87
N THR A 45 3.49 1.58 11.83
CA THR A 45 4.58 0.85 11.17
C THR A 45 4.30 0.60 9.70
N ALA A 46 5.33 0.27 8.92
CA ALA A 46 5.16 -0.15 7.53
C ALA A 46 4.28 -1.41 7.38
N ARG A 47 4.26 -2.27 8.41
CA ARG A 47 3.39 -3.43 8.49
C ARG A 47 1.92 -3.03 8.63
N ASP A 48 1.63 -2.08 9.53
CA ASP A 48 0.27 -1.60 9.77
C ASP A 48 -0.30 -0.88 8.54
N LEU A 49 0.54 -0.06 7.88
CA LEU A 49 0.17 0.62 6.65
C LEU A 49 -0.18 -0.38 5.55
N LEU A 50 0.67 -1.38 5.32
CA LEU A 50 0.42 -2.43 4.34
C LEU A 50 -0.86 -3.22 4.67
N ALA A 51 -1.07 -3.58 5.94
CA ALA A 51 -2.25 -4.33 6.36
C ALA A 51 -3.54 -3.53 6.13
N LYS A 52 -3.54 -2.25 6.49
CA LYS A 52 -4.67 -1.34 6.28
C LYS A 52 -5.00 -1.19 4.79
N ASP A 53 -4.01 -0.95 3.95
CA ASP A 53 -4.24 -0.70 2.54
C ASP A 53 -4.65 -1.99 1.79
N VAL A 54 -4.14 -3.15 2.19
CA VAL A 54 -4.65 -4.46 1.74
C VAL A 54 -6.12 -4.66 2.17
N TRP A 55 -6.46 -4.29 3.40
CA TRP A 55 -7.85 -4.34 3.87
C TRP A 55 -8.74 -3.41 3.03
N ASN A 56 -8.28 -2.20 2.73
CA ASN A 56 -9.01 -1.28 1.86
C ASN A 56 -9.23 -1.86 0.45
N LEU A 57 -8.21 -2.46 -0.15
CA LEU A 57 -8.33 -3.09 -1.47
C LEU A 57 -9.40 -4.19 -1.47
N ARG A 58 -9.46 -5.02 -0.43
CA ARG A 58 -10.45 -6.10 -0.32
C ARG A 58 -11.89 -5.59 -0.11
N ASN A 59 -12.07 -4.46 0.55
CA ASN A 59 -13.39 -3.98 0.95
C ASN A 59 -13.97 -2.90 0.03
N TYR A 60 -13.14 -2.15 -0.69
CA TYR A 60 -13.58 -1.01 -1.51
C TYR A 60 -13.35 -1.19 -3.01
N THR A 61 -12.85 -2.35 -3.44
CA THR A 61 -12.55 -2.63 -4.85
C THR A 61 -12.88 -4.07 -5.19
N ASN A 62 -12.99 -4.37 -6.49
CA ASN A 62 -13.07 -5.73 -6.99
C ASN A 62 -11.70 -6.31 -7.37
N ALA A 63 -10.61 -5.78 -6.80
CA ALA A 63 -9.26 -6.29 -7.08
C ALA A 63 -9.17 -7.79 -6.75
N PRO A 64 -8.73 -8.65 -7.69
CA PRO A 64 -8.64 -10.08 -7.45
C PRO A 64 -7.74 -10.41 -6.26
N ASN A 65 -8.15 -11.39 -5.45
CA ASN A 65 -7.34 -11.84 -4.31
C ASN A 65 -5.94 -12.33 -4.73
N SER A 66 -5.78 -12.87 -5.94
CA SER A 66 -4.48 -13.22 -6.53
C SER A 66 -3.59 -11.99 -6.72
N ALA A 67 -4.13 -10.92 -7.33
CA ALA A 67 -3.41 -9.66 -7.51
C ALA A 67 -3.02 -9.02 -6.17
N ILE A 68 -3.92 -9.04 -5.18
CA ILE A 68 -3.61 -8.53 -3.83
C ILE A 68 -2.48 -9.34 -3.17
N LYS A 69 -2.45 -10.67 -3.34
CA LYS A 69 -1.37 -11.53 -2.82
C LYS A 69 -0.02 -11.24 -3.48
N GLU A 70 0.01 -11.14 -4.80
CA GLU A 70 1.21 -10.78 -5.56
C GLU A 70 1.77 -9.43 -5.10
N LEU A 71 0.88 -8.46 -4.93
CA LEU A 71 1.20 -7.10 -4.54
C LEU A 71 1.75 -6.97 -3.11
N ILE A 72 1.31 -7.85 -2.20
CA ILE A 72 1.93 -8.03 -0.88
C ILE A 72 3.35 -8.61 -1.01
N GLY A 73 3.53 -9.59 -1.91
CA GLY A 73 4.83 -10.19 -2.21
C GLY A 73 5.83 -9.14 -2.69
N LEU A 74 5.47 -8.40 -3.73
CA LEU A 74 6.28 -7.30 -4.29
C LEU A 74 6.66 -6.26 -3.23
N ASN A 75 5.75 -5.94 -2.31
CA ASN A 75 6.06 -5.01 -1.21
C ASN A 75 7.13 -5.55 -0.27
N LYS A 76 7.02 -6.82 0.12
CA LYS A 76 7.98 -7.46 1.04
C LYS A 76 9.35 -7.64 0.40
N GLU A 77 9.36 -7.96 -0.89
CA GLU A 77 10.59 -8.09 -1.68
C GLU A 77 11.30 -6.74 -1.84
N MET A 78 10.56 -5.69 -2.18
CA MET A 78 11.14 -4.36 -2.40
C MET A 78 11.60 -3.68 -1.09
N TYR A 79 10.93 -3.97 0.03
CA TYR A 79 11.22 -3.33 1.32
C TYR A 79 11.47 -4.36 2.43
N PRO A 80 12.50 -5.21 2.31
CA PRO A 80 12.70 -6.34 3.22
C PRO A 80 12.95 -5.90 4.66
N ASN A 81 13.63 -4.76 4.86
CA ASN A 81 13.91 -4.22 6.19
C ASN A 81 12.68 -3.61 6.88
N ALA A 82 11.69 -3.16 6.11
CA ALA A 82 10.49 -2.51 6.66
C ALA A 82 9.55 -3.49 7.39
N TYR A 83 9.76 -4.80 7.27
CA TYR A 83 8.91 -5.83 7.85
C TYR A 83 9.65 -6.78 8.82
N LYS A 84 10.94 -6.52 9.07
CA LYS A 84 11.73 -7.26 10.07
C LYS A 84 11.23 -6.90 11.47
N ARG A 85 11.29 -7.88 12.39
CA ARG A 85 11.00 -7.68 13.81
C ARG A 85 12.24 -7.16 14.52
#